data_AF-A0A2U3L8Q9-F1
#
_entry.id   AF-A0A2U3L8Q9-F1
#
_cell.length_a   1.000
_cell.length_b   1.000
_cell.length_c   1.000
_cell.angle_alpha   90.00
_cell.angle_beta   90.00
_cell.angle_gamma   90.00
#
_symmetry.space_group_name_H-M   'P 1'
#
loop_
_entity.id
_entity.type
_entity.pdbx_description
1 polymer ?
#
loop_
_entity_poly.entity_id
_entity_poly.type
_entity_poly.pdbx_seq_one_letter_code
_entity_poly.pdbx_strand_id
1 'polypeptide(L)'
;MLPVDCPKVGRTPASTRNPLAALLLSILLFIALAPEMLAQMSPGPLSKPHQDLDGPLQCAKCHVFGAGSAQLRCLDCHQEIAHRLAEKRGYHAAQVKAGQGSNDCARCHAEHNGLKHHLVRWPVAKDKFDHAQAGWKLEGKHAQLKCAECHTARYVDAPDRAVLKRHDLNTTFAGLDPSCTSCHRDVHAGQLSARCTDCHSQDTWKNPPGFSHDRTHYPLTGLHARLACDKCHRPAAAVVDSPVQYKSQVLFNYCASCHKDPHGNAFSGDCRGCHTTGAWKQILPSNGFDHGRTDYPLLGKHAAAACKDCHQGENFKAHVPFARCLDCHQDQHGGQLARREDGGDCKACHDEGAWKPAHFTAEDHAKTTYPLLGKHAAVACAKCHLPKGKDTPYRVAFAACTACHQDAHKGQFAAKPHNNRCEDCHEVGGWKPETFTLASHNRTSFALKGAHVAVACSGCHIPRGGDTPFHPAAARCEDCHRSPHGTLAKQPLCDTCHFVVSWKERSRFDHTQTDFALLGRHAAVDCLACHKPTVEKTTRTIVFRGAAKDCAGCHADVHAGQFAGGCAPCHTTLTWRPTEFDHSRHSTFKLDGAHERVPCQMCHNRRGRSVIYKGTPRECKQCHL
;
A
#
# COMPACT_ATOMS: atom_id res chain seq x y z
N MET A 1 0.53 -104.05 72.39
CA MET A 1 0.00 -104.43 73.73
C MET A 1 -1.49 -104.22 73.65
N LEU A 2 -2.23 -105.24 73.22
CA LEU A 2 -3.00 -106.20 74.04
C LEU A 2 -4.34 -105.58 74.52
N PRO A 3 -5.42 -106.35 74.70
CA PRO A 3 -6.18 -107.14 73.71
C PRO A 3 -7.72 -106.98 73.94
N VAL A 4 -8.57 -107.34 72.97
CA VAL A 4 -9.52 -108.50 72.99
C VAL A 4 -10.35 -108.65 74.27
N ASP A 5 -11.68 -108.68 74.16
CA ASP A 5 -12.45 -109.83 74.67
C ASP A 5 -13.91 -109.91 74.17
N CYS A 6 -14.30 -111.16 73.92
CA CYS A 6 -15.58 -111.64 73.45
C CYS A 6 -15.92 -112.87 74.30
N PRO A 7 -17.19 -113.10 74.70
CA PRO A 7 -17.66 -114.47 74.88
C PRO A 7 -19.04 -114.66 74.23
N LYS A 8 -19.18 -115.57 73.27
CA LYS A 8 -19.47 -117.02 73.40
C LYS A 8 -20.88 -117.38 73.91
N VAL A 9 -21.64 -117.78 72.90
CA VAL A 9 -22.83 -118.65 72.78
C VAL A 9 -22.96 -119.77 73.82
N GLY A 10 -24.19 -119.97 74.31
CA GLY A 10 -24.69 -121.21 74.91
C GLY A 10 -25.88 -121.77 74.12
N ARG A 11 -25.92 -123.09 73.94
CA ARG A 11 -26.90 -123.86 73.14
C ARG A 11 -27.81 -124.73 74.03
N THR A 12 -28.97 -125.08 73.45
CA THR A 12 -29.88 -126.24 73.69
C THR A 12 -30.96 -126.11 74.78
N PRO A 13 -32.07 -126.90 74.76
CA PRO A 13 -32.50 -127.95 73.81
C PRO A 13 -33.95 -127.81 73.27
N ALA A 14 -34.27 -128.68 72.32
CA ALA A 14 -35.56 -128.82 71.64
C ALA A 14 -36.68 -129.36 72.55
N SER A 15 -37.91 -128.85 72.35
CA SER A 15 -39.15 -129.53 72.76
C SER A 15 -40.16 -129.46 71.62
N THR A 16 -40.65 -130.63 71.26
CA THR A 16 -41.71 -130.92 70.31
C THR A 16 -43.02 -130.24 70.73
N ARG A 17 -43.76 -129.63 69.78
CA ARG A 17 -45.25 -129.61 69.71
C ARG A 17 -45.78 -128.70 68.58
N ASN A 18 -46.49 -129.36 67.65
CA ASN A 18 -47.59 -128.89 66.79
C ASN A 18 -47.34 -127.81 65.70
N PRO A 19 -47.15 -128.19 64.41
CA PRO A 19 -46.80 -127.25 63.33
C PRO A 19 -47.92 -126.26 62.95
N LEU A 20 -49.17 -126.51 63.34
CA LEU A 20 -50.31 -125.64 63.03
C LEU A 20 -50.49 -124.49 64.02
N ALA A 21 -50.11 -124.67 65.29
CA ALA A 21 -50.11 -123.59 66.29
C ALA A 21 -48.91 -122.65 66.12
N ALA A 22 -47.77 -123.19 65.65
CA ALA A 22 -46.59 -122.40 65.32
C ALA A 22 -46.84 -121.47 64.12
N LEU A 23 -47.53 -121.92 63.06
CA LEU A 23 -47.79 -121.09 61.88
C LEU A 23 -48.69 -119.87 62.19
N LEU A 24 -49.74 -120.05 63.00
CA LEU A 24 -50.64 -118.95 63.40
C LEU A 24 -49.98 -117.98 64.39
N LEU A 25 -49.15 -118.47 65.32
CA LEU A 25 -48.38 -117.61 66.22
C LEU A 25 -47.23 -116.91 65.49
N SER A 26 -46.60 -117.52 64.48
CA SER A 26 -45.57 -116.89 63.64
C SER A 26 -46.14 -115.79 62.75
N ILE A 27 -47.35 -115.92 62.23
CA ILE A 27 -48.00 -114.87 61.43
C ILE A 27 -48.43 -113.70 62.32
N LEU A 28 -48.97 -113.97 63.52
CA LEU A 28 -49.33 -112.92 64.48
C LEU A 28 -48.09 -112.23 65.10
N LEU A 29 -46.97 -112.96 65.27
CA LEU A 29 -45.71 -112.38 65.74
C LEU A 29 -44.95 -111.63 64.63
N PHE A 30 -45.09 -112.02 63.35
CA PHE A 30 -44.58 -111.22 62.21
C PHE A 30 -45.33 -109.90 62.03
N ILE A 31 -46.63 -109.86 62.37
CA ILE A 31 -47.42 -108.62 62.38
C ILE A 31 -47.07 -107.73 63.59
N ALA A 32 -46.57 -108.31 64.69
CA ALA A 32 -46.22 -107.58 65.91
C ALA A 32 -44.74 -107.18 66.06
N LEU A 33 -43.84 -107.70 65.20
CA LEU A 33 -42.39 -107.40 65.19
C LEU A 33 -41.93 -106.62 63.95
N ALA A 34 -42.83 -106.05 63.15
CA ALA A 34 -42.44 -105.06 62.16
C ALA A 34 -42.22 -103.72 62.86
N PRO A 35 -40.98 -103.24 63.08
CA PRO A 35 -40.81 -101.83 63.35
C PRO A 35 -41.25 -101.07 62.09
N GLU A 36 -41.82 -99.88 62.30
CA GLU A 36 -42.26 -98.93 61.30
C GLU A 36 -41.28 -98.83 60.11
N MET A 37 -41.55 -99.54 59.02
CA MET A 37 -40.96 -99.25 57.70
C MET A 37 -41.79 -98.18 56.97
N LEU A 38 -42.28 -97.18 57.72
CA LEU A 38 -42.83 -95.95 57.19
C LEU A 38 -41.84 -94.82 57.45
N ALA A 39 -40.81 -94.69 56.62
CA ALA A 39 -40.11 -93.42 56.33
C ALA A 39 -38.81 -93.66 55.54
N GLN A 40 -38.91 -93.82 54.22
CA GLN A 40 -37.86 -93.37 53.29
C GLN A 40 -38.57 -93.28 51.94
N MET A 41 -38.78 -92.13 51.31
CA MET A 41 -37.74 -91.39 50.59
C MET A 41 -38.31 -90.00 50.20
N SER A 42 -38.19 -89.00 51.08
CA SER A 42 -38.15 -87.60 50.65
C SER A 42 -36.87 -86.99 51.25
N PRO A 43 -35.93 -86.48 50.43
CA PRO A 43 -34.65 -85.95 50.93
C PRO A 43 -34.77 -84.73 51.86
N GLY A 44 -35.96 -84.13 51.95
CA GLY A 44 -36.28 -82.95 52.75
C GLY A 44 -37.50 -82.19 52.20
N PRO A 45 -38.01 -81.19 52.94
CA PRO A 45 -39.16 -80.39 52.50
C PRO A 45 -38.85 -79.58 51.24
N LEU A 46 -39.86 -79.33 50.41
CA LEU A 46 -39.70 -78.50 49.21
C LEU A 46 -39.59 -77.01 49.54
N SER A 47 -38.98 -76.25 48.64
CA SER A 47 -38.86 -74.80 48.70
C SER A 47 -40.22 -74.12 48.54
N LYS A 48 -40.35 -72.89 49.06
CA LYS A 48 -41.61 -72.12 49.01
C LYS A 48 -42.30 -72.09 47.62
N PRO A 49 -41.60 -71.90 46.49
CA PRO A 49 -42.23 -71.93 45.16
C PRO A 49 -42.90 -73.26 44.77
N HIS A 50 -42.46 -74.38 45.35
CA HIS A 50 -42.97 -75.72 45.08
C HIS A 50 -43.69 -76.34 46.30
N GLN A 51 -43.99 -75.57 47.34
CA GLN A 51 -44.61 -76.08 48.57
C GLN A 51 -45.93 -76.83 48.30
N ASP A 52 -46.68 -76.42 47.28
CA ASP A 52 -47.97 -77.03 46.91
C ASP A 52 -47.79 -78.41 46.25
N LEU A 53 -46.55 -78.78 45.91
CA LEU A 53 -46.15 -80.10 45.42
C LEU A 53 -45.54 -80.96 46.53
N ASP A 54 -45.42 -80.47 47.76
CA ASP A 54 -44.84 -81.23 48.87
C ASP A 54 -45.86 -82.26 49.36
N GLY A 55 -45.51 -83.54 49.29
CA GLY A 55 -46.39 -84.62 49.70
C GLY A 55 -45.93 -86.00 49.22
N PRO A 56 -46.25 -87.07 49.98
CA PRO A 56 -45.71 -88.42 49.76
C PRO A 56 -46.13 -89.05 48.42
N LEU A 57 -47.20 -88.56 47.79
CA LEU A 57 -47.71 -89.07 46.50
C LEU A 57 -47.34 -88.19 45.30
N GLN A 58 -46.65 -87.07 45.52
CA GLN A 58 -46.40 -86.07 44.48
C GLN A 58 -45.02 -86.20 43.82
N CYS A 59 -44.17 -87.11 44.29
CA CYS A 59 -42.79 -87.28 43.82
C CYS A 59 -42.71 -87.53 42.29
N ALA A 60 -43.67 -88.26 41.72
CA ALA A 60 -43.74 -88.58 40.28
C ALA A 60 -44.06 -87.37 39.39
N LYS A 61 -44.51 -86.23 39.95
CA LYS A 61 -44.70 -85.00 39.19
C LYS A 61 -43.38 -84.35 38.81
N CYS A 62 -42.34 -84.57 39.60
CA CYS A 62 -41.00 -84.01 39.35
C CYS A 62 -40.01 -85.08 38.85
N HIS A 63 -40.20 -86.35 39.24
CA HIS A 63 -39.29 -87.46 38.92
C HIS A 63 -39.92 -88.48 37.96
N VAL A 64 -39.09 -89.02 37.07
CA VAL A 64 -39.38 -90.25 36.32
C VAL A 64 -38.65 -91.41 37.00
N PHE A 65 -39.40 -92.44 37.40
CA PHE A 65 -38.85 -93.64 38.04
C PHE A 65 -38.61 -94.74 36.99
N GLY A 66 -37.40 -95.31 36.94
CA GLY A 66 -37.00 -96.38 36.02
C GLY A 66 -35.57 -96.87 36.26
N ALA A 67 -35.15 -97.96 35.60
CA ALA A 67 -33.79 -98.51 35.72
C ALA A 67 -32.77 -97.63 34.97
N GLY A 68 -32.30 -96.56 35.64
CA GLY A 68 -31.33 -95.59 35.10
C GLY A 68 -31.23 -94.35 36.00
N SER A 69 -30.33 -93.42 35.66
CA SER A 69 -30.17 -92.15 36.40
C SER A 69 -31.50 -91.38 36.48
N ALA A 70 -31.83 -90.84 37.66
CA ALA A 70 -33.08 -90.11 37.90
C ALA A 70 -33.30 -89.01 36.86
N GLN A 71 -34.41 -89.07 36.12
CA GLN A 71 -34.81 -88.03 35.17
C GLN A 71 -35.84 -87.08 35.79
N LEU A 72 -35.74 -85.80 35.48
CA LEU A 72 -36.58 -84.73 36.00
C LEU A 72 -37.60 -84.24 34.95
N ARG A 73 -38.71 -83.69 35.43
CA ARG A 73 -39.82 -83.14 34.62
C ARG A 73 -39.97 -81.61 34.72
N CYS A 74 -38.89 -80.89 35.01
CA CYS A 74 -38.94 -79.44 35.26
C CYS A 74 -39.62 -78.66 34.12
N LEU A 75 -39.29 -78.99 32.87
CA LEU A 75 -39.79 -78.28 31.68
C LEU A 75 -41.27 -78.57 31.33
N ASP A 76 -41.88 -79.60 31.92
CA ASP A 76 -43.32 -79.90 31.73
C ASP A 76 -44.17 -78.77 32.34
N CYS A 77 -43.72 -78.21 33.47
CA CYS A 77 -44.39 -77.12 34.16
C CYS A 77 -43.81 -75.73 33.82
N HIS A 78 -42.51 -75.65 33.49
CA HIS A 78 -41.78 -74.43 33.13
C HIS A 78 -41.66 -74.24 31.61
N GLN A 79 -42.82 -74.14 30.96
CA GLN A 79 -42.92 -74.03 29.50
C GLN A 79 -42.27 -72.74 28.95
N GLU A 80 -42.22 -71.67 29.74
CA GLU A 80 -41.53 -70.43 29.41
C GLU A 80 -40.03 -70.64 29.18
N ILE A 81 -39.40 -71.49 30.00
CA ILE A 81 -37.98 -71.83 29.87
C ILE A 81 -37.80 -72.85 28.75
N ALA A 82 -38.71 -73.84 28.64
CA ALA A 82 -38.68 -74.83 27.57
C ALA A 82 -38.70 -74.19 26.18
N HIS A 83 -39.57 -73.20 25.98
CA HIS A 83 -39.66 -72.44 24.73
C HIS A 83 -38.35 -71.71 24.42
N ARG A 84 -37.77 -71.01 25.40
CA ARG A 84 -36.50 -70.28 25.23
C ARG A 84 -35.30 -71.18 24.96
N LEU A 85 -35.26 -72.38 25.55
CA LEU A 85 -34.26 -73.39 25.25
C LEU A 85 -34.37 -73.86 23.79
N ALA A 86 -35.60 -74.07 23.29
CA ALA A 86 -35.85 -74.45 21.90
C ALA A 86 -35.46 -73.32 20.92
N GLU A 87 -35.76 -72.07 21.25
CA GLU A 87 -35.36 -70.87 20.49
C GLU A 87 -33.86 -70.54 20.59
N LYS A 88 -33.12 -71.24 21.47
CA LYS A 88 -31.72 -70.93 21.82
C LYS A 88 -31.53 -69.48 22.30
N ARG A 89 -32.49 -68.96 23.06
CA ARG A 89 -32.56 -67.55 23.48
C ARG A 89 -32.31 -67.37 24.98
N GLY A 90 -31.48 -66.40 25.33
CA GLY A 90 -31.26 -65.96 26.72
C GLY A 90 -30.33 -66.85 27.54
N TYR A 91 -30.18 -66.52 28.83
CA TYR A 91 -29.18 -67.12 29.73
C TYR A 91 -29.33 -68.64 29.89
N HIS A 92 -30.55 -69.15 30.05
CA HIS A 92 -30.77 -70.59 30.22
C HIS A 92 -30.30 -71.39 28.99
N ALA A 93 -30.53 -70.89 27.78
CA ALA A 93 -30.06 -71.55 26.56
C ALA A 93 -28.53 -71.58 26.44
N ALA A 94 -27.84 -70.57 26.99
CA ALA A 94 -26.38 -70.51 27.01
C ALA A 94 -25.74 -71.43 28.05
N GLN A 95 -26.44 -71.71 29.16
CA GLN A 95 -25.85 -72.39 30.33
C GLN A 95 -26.29 -73.85 30.51
N VAL A 96 -27.47 -74.22 30.01
CA VAL A 96 -27.98 -75.59 30.14
C VAL A 96 -27.26 -76.48 29.13
N LYS A 97 -26.68 -77.59 29.61
CA LYS A 97 -25.94 -78.53 28.76
C LYS A 97 -26.88 -79.19 27.72
N ALA A 98 -26.55 -79.03 26.44
CA ALA A 98 -27.28 -79.67 25.35
C ALA A 98 -27.35 -81.20 25.56
N GLY A 99 -28.54 -81.77 25.38
CA GLY A 99 -28.77 -83.22 25.53
C GLY A 99 -28.99 -83.72 26.97
N GLN A 100 -28.87 -82.88 27.99
CA GLN A 100 -29.14 -83.25 29.40
C GLN A 100 -30.58 -82.95 29.85
N GLY A 101 -31.38 -82.27 29.01
CA GLY A 101 -32.80 -81.99 29.28
C GLY A 101 -33.03 -81.29 30.63
N SER A 102 -34.17 -81.59 31.26
CA SER A 102 -34.55 -81.08 32.59
C SER A 102 -33.56 -81.45 33.72
N ASN A 103 -32.65 -82.41 33.50
CA ASN A 103 -31.76 -82.89 34.57
C ASN A 103 -30.68 -81.88 34.95
N ASP A 104 -30.19 -81.10 33.98
CA ASP A 104 -29.17 -80.07 34.26
C ASP A 104 -29.75 -78.87 35.01
N CYS A 105 -31.09 -78.70 35.04
CA CYS A 105 -31.75 -77.65 35.82
C CYS A 105 -31.40 -77.74 37.31
N ALA A 106 -31.31 -78.95 37.87
CA ALA A 106 -31.03 -79.17 39.29
C ALA A 106 -29.65 -78.68 39.73
N ARG A 107 -28.70 -78.49 38.81
CA ARG A 107 -27.36 -77.93 39.10
C ARG A 107 -27.45 -76.51 39.66
N CYS A 108 -28.41 -75.73 39.19
CA CYS A 108 -28.64 -74.35 39.62
C CYS A 108 -29.94 -74.20 40.42
N HIS A 109 -30.87 -75.16 40.32
CA HIS A 109 -32.18 -75.17 40.98
C HIS A 109 -32.30 -76.36 41.95
N ALA A 110 -31.60 -76.28 43.09
CA ALA A 110 -31.52 -77.38 44.04
C ALA A 110 -32.75 -77.42 44.97
N GLU A 111 -33.51 -78.49 44.91
CA GLU A 111 -34.74 -78.68 45.68
C GLU A 111 -34.53 -79.65 46.88
N HIS A 112 -35.52 -79.80 47.75
CA HIS A 112 -35.51 -80.60 49.00
C HIS A 112 -34.67 -80.01 50.15
N ASN A 113 -34.33 -78.72 50.08
CA ASN A 113 -33.50 -78.05 51.08
C ASN A 113 -34.33 -77.23 52.09
N GLY A 114 -35.64 -77.43 52.12
CA GLY A 114 -36.58 -76.81 53.04
C GLY A 114 -37.27 -75.54 52.54
N LEU A 115 -38.38 -75.19 53.20
CA LEU A 115 -39.30 -74.12 52.77
C LEU A 115 -38.61 -72.76 52.56
N LYS A 116 -37.62 -72.44 53.39
CA LYS A 116 -36.88 -71.16 53.33
C LYS A 116 -35.70 -71.18 52.37
N HIS A 117 -35.40 -72.30 51.70
CA HIS A 117 -34.28 -72.40 50.80
C HIS A 117 -34.46 -71.53 49.55
N HIS A 118 -33.40 -70.83 49.17
CA HIS A 118 -33.35 -70.11 47.90
C HIS A 118 -33.04 -71.08 46.77
N LEU A 119 -34.10 -71.51 46.07
CA LEU A 119 -34.01 -72.50 44.99
C LEU A 119 -32.95 -72.16 43.94
N VAL A 120 -32.80 -70.89 43.57
CA VAL A 120 -31.87 -70.47 42.51
C VAL A 120 -30.49 -70.14 43.06
N ARG A 121 -29.49 -70.93 42.68
CA ARG A 121 -28.08 -70.65 42.93
C ARG A 121 -27.49 -69.79 41.81
N TRP A 122 -27.24 -68.52 42.11
CA TRP A 122 -26.51 -67.63 41.21
C TRP A 122 -24.99 -67.82 41.37
N PRO A 123 -24.24 -67.97 40.26
CA PRO A 123 -22.78 -68.12 40.33
C PRO A 123 -22.06 -66.82 40.70
N VAL A 124 -22.69 -65.68 40.44
CA VAL A 124 -22.19 -64.34 40.74
C VAL A 124 -23.29 -63.48 41.37
N ALA A 125 -22.90 -62.40 42.05
CA ALA A 125 -23.85 -61.39 42.51
C ALA A 125 -24.59 -60.79 41.30
N LYS A 126 -25.89 -60.52 41.43
CA LYS A 126 -26.77 -60.11 40.32
C LYS A 126 -26.32 -58.82 39.64
N ASP A 127 -25.75 -57.90 40.40
CA ASP A 127 -25.17 -56.63 39.94
C ASP A 127 -23.85 -56.80 39.16
N LYS A 128 -23.23 -57.98 39.25
CA LYS A 128 -22.02 -58.37 38.52
C LYS A 128 -22.31 -59.36 37.39
N PHE A 129 -23.58 -59.54 37.03
CA PHE A 129 -23.97 -60.45 35.96
C PHE A 129 -23.46 -59.92 34.60
N ASP A 130 -22.75 -60.77 33.87
CA ASP A 130 -22.29 -60.45 32.51
C ASP A 130 -23.41 -60.73 31.50
N HIS A 131 -23.97 -59.64 30.96
CA HIS A 131 -25.09 -59.67 30.04
C HIS A 131 -24.76 -60.36 28.69
N ALA A 132 -23.47 -60.46 28.32
CA ALA A 132 -23.05 -61.22 27.15
C ALA A 132 -23.44 -62.70 27.25
N GLN A 133 -23.52 -63.25 28.47
CA GLN A 133 -23.97 -64.63 28.71
C GLN A 133 -25.47 -64.83 28.46
N ALA A 134 -26.25 -63.74 28.41
CA ALA A 134 -27.66 -63.76 28.03
C ALA A 134 -27.88 -63.50 26.52
N GLY A 135 -26.80 -63.38 25.73
CA GLY A 135 -26.87 -63.17 24.27
C GLY A 135 -26.96 -61.70 23.85
N TRP A 136 -26.88 -60.75 24.78
CA TRP A 136 -26.87 -59.32 24.47
C TRP A 136 -25.90 -58.57 25.38
N LYS A 137 -24.80 -58.10 24.79
CA LYS A 137 -23.79 -57.31 25.49
C LYS A 137 -24.30 -55.86 25.64
N LEU A 138 -24.35 -55.38 26.88
CA LEU A 138 -24.67 -53.98 27.17
C LEU A 138 -23.46 -53.10 26.86
N GLU A 139 -23.65 -52.10 26.00
CA GLU A 139 -22.60 -51.16 25.60
C GLU A 139 -23.07 -49.71 25.76
N GLY A 140 -22.12 -48.78 25.78
CA GLY A 140 -22.38 -47.35 25.96
C GLY A 140 -23.24 -47.03 27.18
N LYS A 141 -24.29 -46.24 26.99
CA LYS A 141 -25.19 -45.82 28.08
C LYS A 141 -26.01 -46.97 28.67
N HIS A 142 -26.24 -48.06 27.92
CA HIS A 142 -26.99 -49.21 28.42
C HIS A 142 -26.22 -49.97 29.51
N ALA A 143 -24.89 -49.95 29.50
CA ALA A 143 -24.06 -50.60 30.52
C ALA A 143 -24.17 -49.94 31.91
N GLN A 144 -24.74 -48.73 32.00
CA GLN A 144 -24.91 -47.98 33.25
C GLN A 144 -26.29 -48.19 33.89
N LEU A 145 -27.22 -48.87 33.19
CA LEU A 145 -28.58 -49.08 33.64
C LEU A 145 -28.66 -50.18 34.70
N LYS A 146 -29.52 -49.97 35.70
CA LYS A 146 -29.87 -51.02 36.66
C LYS A 146 -30.81 -52.03 36.00
N CYS A 147 -30.79 -53.28 36.48
CA CYS A 147 -31.61 -54.36 35.92
C CYS A 147 -33.11 -53.98 35.83
N ALA A 148 -33.64 -53.28 36.85
CA ALA A 148 -35.04 -52.88 36.93
C ALA A 148 -35.45 -51.76 35.94
N GLU A 149 -34.48 -51.07 35.32
CA GLU A 149 -34.77 -50.06 34.30
C GLU A 149 -35.08 -50.70 32.94
N CYS A 150 -34.51 -51.89 32.70
CA CYS A 150 -34.75 -52.67 31.48
C CYS A 150 -35.81 -53.75 31.71
N HIS A 151 -35.70 -54.53 32.78
CA HIS A 151 -36.59 -55.65 33.06
C HIS A 151 -37.85 -55.22 33.81
N THR A 152 -38.81 -54.69 33.05
CA THR A 152 -40.13 -54.28 33.55
C THR A 152 -41.24 -55.02 32.82
N ALA A 153 -42.43 -55.05 33.42
CA ALA A 153 -43.61 -55.65 32.82
C ALA A 153 -43.98 -55.07 31.43
N ARG A 154 -43.52 -53.85 31.10
CA ARG A 154 -43.73 -53.19 29.80
C ARG A 154 -43.05 -53.91 28.65
N TYR A 155 -41.86 -54.47 28.89
CA TYR A 155 -41.02 -55.05 27.85
C TYR A 155 -41.09 -56.58 27.81
N VAL A 156 -42.04 -57.18 28.54
CA VAL A 156 -42.30 -58.62 28.42
C VAL A 156 -43.09 -58.89 27.14
N ASP A 157 -42.47 -59.57 26.17
CA ASP A 157 -43.07 -59.96 24.90
C ASP A 157 -44.37 -60.78 25.08
N ALA A 158 -45.25 -60.74 24.08
CA ALA A 158 -46.54 -61.42 24.12
C ALA A 158 -46.42 -62.95 24.28
N PRO A 159 -45.47 -63.65 23.60
CA PRO A 159 -45.25 -65.08 23.79
C PRO A 159 -44.88 -65.44 25.23
N ASP A 160 -43.92 -64.74 25.85
CA ASP A 160 -43.53 -65.03 27.24
C ASP A 160 -44.68 -64.72 28.21
N ARG A 161 -45.43 -63.63 27.99
CA ARG A 161 -46.59 -63.29 28.82
C ARG A 161 -47.67 -64.37 28.82
N ALA A 162 -47.84 -65.08 27.70
CA ALA A 162 -48.86 -66.13 27.58
C ALA A 162 -48.54 -67.39 28.42
N VAL A 163 -47.26 -67.65 28.71
CA VAL A 163 -46.81 -68.88 29.38
C VAL A 163 -46.23 -68.65 30.78
N LEU A 164 -45.88 -67.42 31.15
CA LEU A 164 -45.35 -67.07 32.46
C LEU A 164 -46.40 -67.27 33.57
N LYS A 165 -46.11 -68.17 34.52
CA LYS A 165 -46.94 -68.39 35.73
C LYS A 165 -46.66 -67.41 36.87
N ARG A 166 -45.78 -66.43 36.66
CA ARG A 166 -45.37 -65.44 37.66
C ARG A 166 -46.35 -64.26 37.68
N HIS A 167 -46.90 -63.96 38.85
CA HIS A 167 -47.87 -62.86 39.01
C HIS A 167 -47.27 -61.46 38.81
N ASP A 168 -46.07 -61.19 39.33
CA ASP A 168 -45.38 -59.91 39.14
C ASP A 168 -44.33 -59.99 38.03
N LEU A 169 -44.68 -59.44 36.87
CA LEU A 169 -43.82 -59.41 35.68
C LEU A 169 -42.64 -58.44 35.80
N ASN A 170 -42.57 -57.56 36.79
CA ASN A 170 -41.37 -56.75 37.04
C ASN A 170 -40.24 -57.54 37.70
N THR A 171 -40.51 -58.79 38.10
CA THR A 171 -39.52 -59.68 38.71
C THR A 171 -39.03 -60.77 37.76
N THR A 172 -39.46 -60.75 36.50
CA THR A 172 -38.92 -61.62 35.44
C THR A 172 -37.84 -60.93 34.63
N PHE A 173 -36.88 -61.71 34.13
CA PHE A 173 -35.85 -61.26 33.20
C PHE A 173 -36.17 -61.63 31.74
N ALA A 174 -37.38 -62.10 31.48
CA ALA A 174 -37.86 -62.52 30.17
C ALA A 174 -38.50 -61.38 29.37
N GLY A 175 -38.46 -61.49 28.04
CA GLY A 175 -39.29 -60.77 27.07
C GLY A 175 -38.65 -59.63 26.29
N LEU A 176 -37.42 -59.20 26.62
CA LEU A 176 -36.72 -58.19 25.82
C LEU A 176 -36.07 -58.80 24.57
N ASP A 177 -36.31 -58.13 23.44
CA ASP A 177 -35.67 -58.41 22.15
C ASP A 177 -34.45 -57.50 21.93
N PRO A 178 -33.33 -57.99 21.35
CA PRO A 178 -32.11 -57.20 21.15
C PRO A 178 -32.24 -56.06 20.12
N SER A 179 -33.33 -55.99 19.35
CA SER A 179 -33.53 -54.90 18.39
C SER A 179 -33.68 -53.56 19.12
N CYS A 180 -33.05 -52.50 18.59
CA CYS A 180 -33.14 -51.17 19.18
C CYS A 180 -34.60 -50.68 19.24
N THR A 181 -35.42 -51.08 18.26
CA THR A 181 -36.82 -50.71 18.14
C THR A 181 -37.74 -51.37 19.17
N SER A 182 -37.28 -52.40 19.89
CA SER A 182 -38.03 -53.00 21.00
C SER A 182 -38.26 -52.00 22.14
N CYS A 183 -37.35 -51.04 22.30
CA CYS A 183 -37.41 -50.00 23.33
C CYS A 183 -37.48 -48.57 22.74
N HIS A 184 -36.83 -48.33 21.61
CA HIS A 184 -36.72 -47.00 21.00
C HIS A 184 -37.69 -46.83 19.81
N ARG A 185 -38.33 -45.66 19.72
CA ARG A 185 -39.12 -45.30 18.55
C ARG A 185 -38.21 -44.85 17.41
N ASP A 186 -38.43 -45.36 16.20
CA ASP A 186 -37.77 -44.84 15.00
C ASP A 186 -38.34 -43.47 14.62
N VAL A 187 -37.54 -42.43 14.79
CA VAL A 187 -37.89 -41.04 14.45
C VAL A 187 -37.77 -40.73 12.96
N HIS A 188 -37.17 -41.64 12.17
CA HIS A 188 -37.05 -41.48 10.73
C HIS A 188 -38.27 -42.01 9.96
N ALA A 189 -39.23 -42.61 10.66
CA ALA A 189 -40.45 -43.18 10.09
C ALA A 189 -40.17 -44.16 8.93
N GLY A 190 -39.16 -45.03 9.08
CA GLY A 190 -38.77 -46.02 8.07
C GLY A 190 -38.06 -45.45 6.83
N GLN A 191 -37.71 -44.16 6.82
CA GLN A 191 -37.00 -43.57 5.68
C GLN A 191 -35.55 -44.05 5.54
N LEU A 192 -34.92 -44.50 6.64
CA LEU A 192 -33.52 -44.93 6.68
C LEU A 192 -33.39 -46.43 6.99
N SER A 193 -32.16 -46.94 7.01
CA SER A 193 -31.85 -48.33 7.38
C SER A 193 -32.43 -48.68 8.76
N ALA A 194 -32.98 -49.89 8.91
CA ALA A 194 -33.42 -50.43 10.19
C ALA A 194 -32.24 -50.76 11.14
N ARG A 195 -31.01 -50.85 10.62
CA ARG A 195 -29.80 -51.02 11.41
C ARG A 195 -29.35 -49.68 11.98
N CYS A 196 -29.87 -49.31 13.16
CA CYS A 196 -29.59 -48.02 13.79
C CYS A 196 -28.08 -47.76 13.98
N THR A 197 -27.30 -48.82 14.25
CA THR A 197 -25.85 -48.76 14.49
C THR A 197 -25.01 -48.40 13.27
N ASP A 198 -25.60 -48.37 12.06
CA ASP A 198 -24.89 -47.90 10.87
C ASP A 198 -24.63 -46.37 10.95
N CYS A 199 -25.42 -45.66 11.76
CA CYS A 199 -25.31 -44.22 11.96
C CYS A 199 -25.13 -43.86 13.45
N HIS A 200 -25.99 -44.38 14.32
CA HIS A 200 -26.04 -44.03 15.74
C HIS A 200 -25.11 -44.89 16.58
N SER A 201 -24.63 -44.33 17.69
CA SER A 201 -23.86 -45.07 18.70
C SER A 201 -24.70 -45.25 19.96
N GLN A 202 -24.37 -46.25 20.78
CA GLN A 202 -25.03 -46.45 22.08
C GLN A 202 -24.61 -45.39 23.11
N ASP A 203 -23.64 -44.52 22.79
CA ASP A 203 -23.18 -43.42 23.63
C ASP A 203 -23.89 -42.10 23.33
N THR A 204 -24.19 -41.84 22.05
CA THR A 204 -24.91 -40.65 21.59
C THR A 204 -25.88 -40.97 20.45
N TRP A 205 -27.11 -40.48 20.62
CA TRP A 205 -28.17 -40.58 19.60
C TRP A 205 -28.25 -39.34 18.70
N LYS A 206 -27.93 -38.15 19.24
CA LYS A 206 -27.92 -36.90 18.47
C LYS A 206 -26.58 -36.76 17.75
N ASN A 207 -26.62 -36.25 16.51
CA ASN A 207 -25.46 -36.12 15.63
C ASN A 207 -24.69 -37.45 15.49
N PRO A 208 -25.33 -38.45 14.84
CA PRO A 208 -24.75 -39.78 14.69
C PRO A 208 -23.34 -39.72 14.07
N PRO A 209 -22.28 -40.18 14.78
CA PRO A 209 -20.91 -40.10 14.27
C PRO A 209 -20.71 -40.99 13.04
N GLY A 210 -21.57 -42.00 12.84
CA GLY A 210 -21.51 -42.89 11.69
C GLY A 210 -22.08 -42.27 10.41
N PHE A 211 -22.82 -41.16 10.46
CA PHE A 211 -23.45 -40.55 9.28
C PHE A 211 -22.58 -39.44 8.67
N SER A 212 -22.30 -39.53 7.35
CA SER A 212 -21.64 -38.47 6.58
C SER A 212 -22.33 -38.27 5.24
N HIS A 213 -22.51 -37.00 4.86
CA HIS A 213 -23.05 -36.61 3.56
C HIS A 213 -22.09 -36.93 2.39
N ASP A 214 -20.80 -37.14 2.63
CA ASP A 214 -19.81 -37.47 1.59
C ASP A 214 -20.11 -38.84 0.93
N ARG A 215 -20.87 -39.68 1.62
CA ARG A 215 -21.33 -40.99 1.11
C ARG A 215 -22.70 -40.92 0.42
N THR A 216 -23.22 -39.72 0.21
CA THR A 216 -24.52 -39.48 -0.44
C THR A 216 -24.33 -38.82 -1.80
N HIS A 217 -25.38 -38.77 -2.61
CA HIS A 217 -25.35 -38.06 -3.91
C HIS A 217 -25.15 -36.54 -3.78
N TYR A 218 -25.30 -35.99 -2.57
CA TYR A 218 -25.15 -34.57 -2.28
C TYR A 218 -24.10 -34.37 -1.18
N PRO A 219 -22.79 -34.44 -1.52
CA PRO A 219 -21.72 -34.17 -0.56
C PRO A 219 -21.76 -32.70 -0.15
N LEU A 220 -21.87 -32.45 1.16
CA LEU A 220 -21.85 -31.10 1.70
C LEU A 220 -20.42 -30.59 1.71
N THR A 221 -20.10 -29.67 0.80
CA THR A 221 -18.78 -29.05 0.70
C THR A 221 -18.79 -27.62 1.21
N GLY A 222 -17.61 -27.15 1.66
CA GLY A 222 -17.42 -25.76 2.08
C GLY A 222 -18.29 -25.37 3.27
N LEU A 223 -18.99 -24.24 3.17
CA LEU A 223 -19.84 -23.71 4.23
C LEU A 223 -21.10 -24.56 4.47
N HIS A 224 -21.56 -25.32 3.47
CA HIS A 224 -22.74 -26.19 3.62
C HIS A 224 -22.50 -27.33 4.61
N ALA A 225 -21.25 -27.78 4.79
CA ALA A 225 -20.89 -28.82 5.75
C ALA A 225 -21.16 -28.44 7.21
N ARG A 226 -21.35 -27.14 7.50
CA ARG A 226 -21.59 -26.62 8.84
C ARG A 226 -23.07 -26.37 9.14
N LEU A 227 -23.96 -26.58 8.16
CA LEU A 227 -25.38 -26.35 8.34
C LEU A 227 -26.00 -27.44 9.22
N ALA A 228 -26.92 -27.03 10.08
CA ALA A 228 -27.75 -27.97 10.82
C ALA A 228 -28.71 -28.70 9.86
N CYS A 229 -28.99 -29.98 10.14
CA CYS A 229 -29.77 -30.85 9.26
C CYS A 229 -31.16 -30.29 8.92
N ASP A 230 -31.80 -29.59 9.86
CA ASP A 230 -33.14 -29.00 9.73
C ASP A 230 -33.22 -27.88 8.69
N LYS A 231 -32.08 -27.29 8.30
CA LYS A 231 -32.04 -26.25 7.26
C LYS A 231 -32.32 -26.82 5.88
N CYS A 232 -31.97 -28.08 5.65
CA CYS A 232 -32.15 -28.80 4.39
C CYS A 232 -33.27 -29.85 4.48
N HIS A 233 -33.36 -30.58 5.59
CA HIS A 233 -34.36 -31.63 5.83
C HIS A 233 -35.50 -31.09 6.69
N ARG A 234 -36.65 -30.87 6.06
CA ARG A 234 -37.83 -30.28 6.72
C ARG A 234 -38.95 -31.32 6.87
N PRO A 235 -39.88 -31.13 7.82
CA PRO A 235 -41.09 -31.94 7.91
C PRO A 235 -41.90 -31.90 6.62
N ALA A 236 -42.55 -33.02 6.28
CA ALA A 236 -43.36 -33.15 5.06
C ALA A 236 -44.55 -32.17 5.02
N ALA A 237 -45.07 -31.78 6.19
CA ALA A 237 -46.14 -30.81 6.34
C ALA A 237 -45.94 -29.96 7.61
N ALA A 238 -46.51 -28.75 7.64
CA ALA A 238 -46.47 -27.83 8.77
C ALA A 238 -47.46 -28.22 9.89
N VAL A 239 -47.56 -29.51 10.21
CA VAL A 239 -48.34 -30.05 11.32
C VAL A 239 -47.38 -30.61 12.38
N VAL A 240 -47.81 -30.51 13.64
CA VAL A 240 -47.09 -31.08 14.80
C VAL A 240 -46.90 -32.59 14.54
N ASP A 241 -45.69 -33.09 14.81
CA ASP A 241 -45.24 -34.48 14.60
C ASP A 241 -45.17 -34.99 13.15
N SER A 242 -45.14 -34.10 12.15
CA SER A 242 -44.86 -34.52 10.76
C SER A 242 -43.42 -35.06 10.62
N PRO A 243 -43.22 -36.21 9.95
CA PRO A 243 -41.89 -36.79 9.79
C PRO A 243 -41.00 -35.89 8.93
N VAL A 244 -39.77 -35.67 9.41
CA VAL A 244 -38.71 -34.98 8.66
C VAL A 244 -38.35 -35.80 7.43
N GLN A 245 -38.30 -35.16 6.27
CA GLN A 245 -38.01 -35.84 5.01
C GLN A 245 -36.50 -35.87 4.73
N TYR A 246 -35.91 -37.07 4.78
CA TYR A 246 -34.49 -37.29 4.52
C TYR A 246 -34.19 -37.72 3.07
N LYS A 247 -35.17 -38.29 2.35
CA LYS A 247 -35.00 -38.84 0.98
C LYS A 247 -35.64 -38.04 -0.16
N SER A 248 -36.57 -37.12 0.10
CA SER A 248 -37.48 -36.59 -0.94
C SER A 248 -37.16 -35.19 -1.46
N GLN A 249 -35.94 -34.94 -1.91
CA GLN A 249 -35.59 -33.61 -2.44
C GLN A 249 -34.70 -33.75 -3.69
N VAL A 250 -35.36 -34.00 -4.82
CA VAL A 250 -34.79 -33.98 -6.19
C VAL A 250 -34.25 -32.59 -6.58
N LEU A 251 -34.47 -31.57 -5.74
CA LEU A 251 -34.19 -30.16 -6.01
C LEU A 251 -32.74 -29.73 -5.69
N PHE A 252 -31.88 -30.57 -5.14
CA PHE A 252 -30.56 -30.09 -4.68
C PHE A 252 -29.48 -29.96 -5.78
N ASN A 253 -29.77 -30.38 -7.02
CA ASN A 253 -28.76 -30.35 -8.10
C ASN A 253 -28.40 -28.94 -8.57
N TYR A 254 -29.20 -27.93 -8.26
CA TYR A 254 -28.96 -26.55 -8.68
C TYR A 254 -28.92 -25.60 -7.47
N CYS A 255 -27.95 -24.70 -7.47
CA CYS A 255 -27.80 -23.69 -6.41
C CYS A 255 -29.07 -22.81 -6.31
N ALA A 256 -29.69 -22.51 -7.45
CA ALA A 256 -30.90 -21.69 -7.56
C ALA A 256 -32.14 -22.29 -6.88
N SER A 257 -32.13 -23.60 -6.61
CA SER A 257 -33.24 -24.26 -5.91
C SER A 257 -33.33 -23.90 -4.43
N CYS A 258 -32.25 -23.36 -3.85
CA CYS A 258 -32.21 -22.86 -2.48
C CYS A 258 -31.82 -21.37 -2.39
N HIS A 259 -30.99 -20.91 -3.33
CA HIS A 259 -30.48 -19.54 -3.34
C HIS A 259 -31.18 -18.70 -4.40
N LYS A 260 -31.54 -17.47 -4.04
CA LYS A 260 -31.98 -16.46 -5.01
C LYS A 260 -30.75 -15.88 -5.71
N ASP A 261 -30.80 -15.78 -7.04
CA ASP A 261 -29.73 -15.16 -7.82
C ASP A 261 -29.65 -13.64 -7.55
N PRO A 262 -28.52 -13.12 -7.02
CA PRO A 262 -28.34 -11.69 -6.83
C PRO A 262 -28.04 -10.94 -8.14
N HIS A 263 -27.69 -11.64 -9.22
CA HIS A 263 -27.25 -11.04 -10.48
C HIS A 263 -28.39 -10.66 -11.45
N GLY A 264 -29.63 -10.61 -10.97
CA GLY A 264 -30.79 -10.23 -11.80
C GLY A 264 -31.10 -11.21 -12.94
N ASN A 265 -30.73 -12.49 -12.80
CA ASN A 265 -30.85 -13.51 -13.84
C ASN A 265 -30.09 -13.14 -15.12
N ALA A 266 -28.92 -12.49 -14.98
CA ALA A 266 -28.03 -12.19 -16.10
C ALA A 266 -27.30 -13.45 -16.62
N PHE A 267 -27.15 -14.48 -15.78
CA PHE A 267 -26.40 -15.69 -16.10
C PHE A 267 -27.32 -16.92 -16.09
N SER A 268 -26.94 -17.98 -16.81
CA SER A 268 -27.72 -19.20 -17.04
C SER A 268 -27.81 -20.16 -15.82
N GLY A 269 -27.62 -19.67 -14.60
CA GLY A 269 -27.81 -20.43 -13.37
C GLY A 269 -26.69 -21.40 -12.97
N ASP A 270 -25.61 -21.53 -13.75
CA ASP A 270 -24.45 -22.33 -13.37
C ASP A 270 -23.48 -21.54 -12.46
N CYS A 271 -23.87 -21.37 -11.20
CA CYS A 271 -23.12 -20.59 -10.22
C CYS A 271 -21.68 -21.09 -10.04
N ARG A 272 -21.40 -22.38 -10.30
CA ARG A 272 -20.10 -23.03 -10.07
C ARG A 272 -19.00 -22.55 -11.01
N GLY A 273 -19.34 -21.91 -12.12
CA GLY A 273 -18.37 -21.26 -13.00
C GLY A 273 -17.66 -20.08 -12.30
N CYS A 274 -18.34 -19.43 -11.36
CA CYS A 274 -17.84 -18.24 -10.69
C CYS A 274 -17.69 -18.41 -9.17
N HIS A 275 -18.50 -19.23 -8.51
CA HIS A 275 -18.55 -19.34 -7.06
C HIS A 275 -18.13 -20.73 -6.57
N THR A 276 -17.56 -20.77 -5.36
CA THR A 276 -17.29 -22.02 -4.63
C THR A 276 -18.15 -22.10 -3.37
N THR A 277 -18.47 -23.32 -2.94
CA THR A 277 -19.23 -23.55 -1.70
C THR A 277 -18.46 -23.15 -0.44
N GLY A 278 -17.13 -23.04 -0.51
CA GLY A 278 -16.27 -22.62 0.61
C GLY A 278 -16.07 -21.11 0.74
N ALA A 279 -16.19 -20.36 -0.37
CA ALA A 279 -15.89 -18.94 -0.41
C ALA A 279 -16.85 -18.19 -1.34
N TRP A 280 -18.15 -18.22 -1.05
CA TRP A 280 -19.20 -17.71 -1.96
C TRP A 280 -19.02 -16.25 -2.40
N LYS A 281 -18.54 -15.39 -1.49
CA LYS A 281 -18.30 -13.96 -1.79
C LYS A 281 -17.05 -13.72 -2.63
N GLN A 282 -16.17 -14.72 -2.76
CA GLN A 282 -14.97 -14.63 -3.57
C GLN A 282 -15.21 -15.38 -4.87
N ILE A 283 -15.15 -14.67 -5.98
CA ILE A 283 -15.27 -15.29 -7.29
C ILE A 283 -14.00 -16.04 -7.66
N LEU A 284 -14.15 -17.11 -8.43
CA LEU A 284 -13.05 -17.85 -9.02
C LEU A 284 -12.21 -16.90 -9.91
N PRO A 285 -10.88 -16.85 -9.76
CA PRO A 285 -10.02 -16.00 -10.59
C PRO A 285 -10.12 -16.33 -12.08
N SER A 286 -10.42 -17.58 -12.41
CA SER A 286 -10.61 -18.09 -13.77
C SER A 286 -12.10 -18.33 -14.06
N ASN A 287 -12.94 -17.34 -13.78
CA ASN A 287 -14.39 -17.41 -14.03
C ASN A 287 -14.76 -17.53 -15.53
N GLY A 288 -13.79 -17.37 -16.42
CA GLY A 288 -13.96 -17.54 -17.87
C GLY A 288 -14.82 -16.47 -18.54
N PHE A 289 -15.22 -15.42 -17.83
CA PHE A 289 -15.96 -14.31 -18.44
C PHE A 289 -15.01 -13.42 -19.25
N ASP A 290 -15.29 -13.30 -20.54
CA ASP A 290 -14.43 -12.60 -21.50
C ASP A 290 -15.06 -11.26 -21.93
N HIS A 291 -14.53 -10.16 -21.39
CA HIS A 291 -14.92 -8.81 -21.79
C HIS A 291 -14.51 -8.44 -23.22
N GLY A 292 -13.57 -9.17 -23.85
CA GLY A 292 -13.22 -9.01 -25.25
C GLY A 292 -14.37 -9.33 -26.22
N ARG A 293 -15.43 -9.98 -25.73
CA ARG A 293 -16.66 -10.28 -26.48
C ARG A 293 -17.79 -9.28 -26.21
N THR A 294 -17.51 -8.23 -25.43
CA THR A 294 -18.47 -7.18 -25.08
C THR A 294 -18.11 -5.88 -25.78
N ASP A 295 -18.99 -4.88 -25.72
CA ASP A 295 -18.75 -3.56 -26.30
C ASP A 295 -17.62 -2.76 -25.60
N TYR A 296 -17.17 -3.24 -24.43
CA TYR A 296 -16.08 -2.64 -23.68
C TYR A 296 -15.02 -3.68 -23.29
N PRO A 297 -13.99 -3.90 -24.14
CA PRO A 297 -12.86 -4.76 -23.79
C PRO A 297 -12.06 -4.13 -22.65
N LEU A 298 -11.79 -4.90 -21.60
CA LEU A 298 -10.97 -4.44 -20.47
C LEU A 298 -9.48 -4.44 -20.87
N LEU A 299 -8.96 -3.26 -21.18
CA LEU A 299 -7.57 -3.06 -21.58
C LEU A 299 -6.76 -2.40 -20.45
N GLY A 300 -5.44 -2.63 -20.48
CA GLY A 300 -4.51 -2.04 -19.53
C GLY A 300 -4.86 -2.36 -18.07
N LYS A 301 -4.95 -1.32 -17.23
CA LYS A 301 -5.29 -1.46 -15.81
C LYS A 301 -6.74 -1.89 -15.55
N HIS A 302 -7.65 -1.68 -16.50
CA HIS A 302 -9.05 -2.11 -16.36
C HIS A 302 -9.20 -3.63 -16.35
N ALA A 303 -8.24 -4.39 -16.91
CA ALA A 303 -8.25 -5.85 -16.88
C ALA A 303 -8.20 -6.44 -15.46
N ALA A 304 -7.73 -5.66 -14.49
CA ALA A 304 -7.68 -6.05 -13.08
C ALA A 304 -8.84 -5.46 -12.23
N ALA A 305 -9.75 -4.70 -12.84
CA ALA A 305 -10.89 -4.12 -12.12
C ALA A 305 -11.86 -5.22 -11.66
N ALA A 306 -12.41 -5.09 -10.45
CA ALA A 306 -13.43 -6.02 -10.00
C ALA A 306 -14.75 -5.74 -10.72
N CYS A 307 -15.55 -6.78 -10.97
CA CYS A 307 -16.81 -6.66 -11.71
C CYS A 307 -17.73 -5.56 -11.14
N LYS A 308 -17.82 -5.48 -9.81
CA LYS A 308 -18.65 -4.49 -9.07
C LYS A 308 -18.18 -3.04 -9.21
N ASP A 309 -16.92 -2.81 -9.59
CA ASP A 309 -16.38 -1.46 -9.71
C ASP A 309 -17.01 -0.75 -10.92
N CYS A 310 -17.38 -1.51 -11.95
CA CYS A 310 -18.15 -1.04 -13.10
C CYS A 310 -19.65 -1.35 -12.97
N HIS A 311 -20.01 -2.58 -12.57
CA HIS A 311 -21.39 -3.03 -12.43
C HIS A 311 -21.92 -2.78 -11.01
N GLN A 312 -22.38 -1.55 -10.78
CA GLN A 312 -22.92 -1.12 -9.50
C GLN A 312 -24.09 -2.02 -9.04
N GLY A 313 -24.02 -2.48 -7.80
CA GLY A 313 -25.01 -3.39 -7.22
C GLY A 313 -25.02 -4.80 -7.84
N GLU A 314 -23.97 -5.19 -8.57
CA GLU A 314 -23.82 -6.52 -9.19
C GLU A 314 -24.95 -6.89 -10.16
N ASN A 315 -25.67 -5.87 -10.67
CA ASN A 315 -26.69 -6.03 -11.69
C ASN A 315 -26.07 -5.94 -13.09
N PHE A 316 -25.72 -7.09 -13.64
CA PHE A 316 -25.07 -7.19 -14.95
C PHE A 316 -26.00 -6.94 -16.15
N LYS A 317 -27.31 -6.71 -15.93
CA LYS A 317 -28.23 -6.25 -16.98
C LYS A 317 -28.28 -4.73 -17.10
N ALA A 318 -27.82 -4.00 -16.06
CA ALA A 318 -27.77 -2.55 -16.13
C ALA A 318 -26.69 -2.12 -17.12
N HIS A 319 -27.07 -1.23 -18.04
CA HIS A 319 -26.11 -0.61 -18.96
C HIS A 319 -25.14 0.29 -18.17
N VAL A 320 -23.84 0.09 -18.39
CA VAL A 320 -22.79 0.93 -17.82
C VAL A 320 -22.35 1.92 -18.91
N PRO A 321 -22.50 3.23 -18.72
CA PRO A 321 -21.95 4.20 -19.67
C PRO A 321 -20.42 4.10 -19.72
N PHE A 322 -19.85 3.95 -20.92
CA PHE A 322 -18.40 3.76 -21.12
C PHE A 322 -17.83 4.56 -22.30
N ALA A 323 -18.65 5.42 -22.93
CA ALA A 323 -18.27 6.13 -24.15
C ALA A 323 -17.14 7.13 -23.89
N ARG A 324 -17.10 7.73 -22.69
CA ARG A 324 -16.07 8.65 -22.24
C ARG A 324 -15.42 8.15 -20.97
N CYS A 325 -14.13 8.44 -20.79
CA CYS A 325 -13.42 8.14 -19.54
C CYS A 325 -14.12 8.77 -18.32
N LEU A 326 -14.76 9.91 -18.52
CA LEU A 326 -15.51 10.66 -17.50
C LEU A 326 -16.84 10.03 -17.09
N ASP A 327 -17.32 9.03 -17.84
CA ASP A 327 -18.52 8.28 -17.46
C ASP A 327 -18.28 7.45 -16.19
N CYS A 328 -17.01 7.07 -15.93
CA CYS A 328 -16.59 6.33 -14.75
C CYS A 328 -15.61 7.13 -13.86
N HIS A 329 -14.73 7.94 -14.45
CA HIS A 329 -13.67 8.65 -13.73
C HIS A 329 -13.98 10.14 -13.53
N GLN A 330 -13.52 10.69 -12.42
CA GLN A 330 -13.63 12.12 -12.16
C GLN A 330 -12.47 12.89 -12.81
N ASP A 331 -12.77 14.03 -13.43
CA ASP A 331 -11.75 14.91 -13.98
C ASP A 331 -10.84 15.47 -12.87
N GLN A 332 -9.55 15.14 -12.95
CA GLN A 332 -8.53 15.62 -12.01
C GLN A 332 -7.98 17.01 -12.39
N HIS A 333 -8.37 17.59 -13.53
CA HIS A 333 -7.91 18.89 -14.01
C HIS A 333 -8.90 20.02 -13.66
N GLY A 334 -9.99 19.73 -12.97
CA GLY A 334 -10.96 20.74 -12.53
C GLY A 334 -11.62 21.49 -13.68
N GLY A 335 -11.84 20.85 -14.83
CA GLY A 335 -12.48 21.43 -16.00
C GLY A 335 -11.59 22.35 -16.83
N GLN A 336 -10.32 22.51 -16.49
CA GLN A 336 -9.38 23.39 -17.22
C GLN A 336 -9.24 23.05 -18.70
N LEU A 337 -9.44 21.77 -19.05
CA LEU A 337 -9.27 21.24 -20.40
C LEU A 337 -10.59 21.07 -21.16
N ALA A 338 -11.74 21.36 -20.53
CA ALA A 338 -13.07 21.12 -21.12
C ALA A 338 -13.36 21.96 -22.37
N ARG A 339 -12.65 23.08 -22.55
CA ARG A 339 -12.79 23.99 -23.71
C ARG A 339 -11.87 23.64 -24.88
N ARG A 340 -11.11 22.55 -24.80
CA ARG A 340 -10.38 22.02 -25.97
C ARG A 340 -11.37 21.60 -27.05
N GLU A 341 -10.93 21.53 -28.30
CA GLU A 341 -11.77 21.12 -29.43
C GLU A 341 -12.32 19.70 -29.28
N ASP A 342 -11.57 18.80 -28.63
CA ASP A 342 -11.99 17.44 -28.28
C ASP A 342 -12.91 17.37 -27.04
N GLY A 343 -13.30 18.53 -26.48
CA GLY A 343 -14.12 18.61 -25.28
C GLY A 343 -13.45 18.03 -24.04
N GLY A 344 -12.10 18.05 -23.97
CA GLY A 344 -11.34 17.54 -22.84
C GLY A 344 -11.23 16.02 -22.83
N ASP A 345 -11.11 15.39 -24.01
CA ASP A 345 -10.90 13.95 -24.09
C ASP A 345 -9.57 13.55 -23.42
N CYS A 346 -9.66 12.60 -22.49
CA CYS A 346 -8.52 12.09 -21.74
C CYS A 346 -7.56 11.33 -22.65
N LYS A 347 -8.06 10.65 -23.70
CA LYS A 347 -7.26 9.79 -24.59
C LYS A 347 -6.19 10.55 -25.38
N ALA A 348 -6.36 11.85 -25.55
CA ALA A 348 -5.35 12.70 -26.18
C ALA A 348 -4.07 12.85 -25.36
N CYS A 349 -4.09 12.51 -24.06
CA CYS A 349 -2.95 12.69 -23.16
C CYS A 349 -2.70 11.50 -22.22
N HIS A 350 -3.72 10.70 -21.91
CA HIS A 350 -3.65 9.58 -20.98
C HIS A 350 -4.04 8.27 -21.68
N ASP A 351 -3.36 7.19 -21.33
CA ASP A 351 -3.71 5.83 -21.73
C ASP A 351 -4.08 4.98 -20.52
N GLU A 352 -4.91 3.97 -20.74
CA GLU A 352 -5.37 3.03 -19.70
C GLU A 352 -4.29 2.05 -19.17
N GLY A 353 -3.11 2.00 -19.79
CA GLY A 353 -1.99 1.16 -19.37
C GLY A 353 -1.08 1.84 -18.35
N ALA A 354 -0.57 3.03 -18.68
CA ALA A 354 0.41 3.76 -17.86
C ALA A 354 -0.21 4.92 -17.06
N TRP A 355 -1.22 5.63 -17.61
CA TRP A 355 -1.89 6.84 -17.10
C TRP A 355 -0.96 8.03 -16.74
N LYS A 356 0.21 7.78 -16.14
CA LYS A 356 1.29 8.72 -15.82
C LYS A 356 2.63 8.13 -16.29
N PRO A 357 3.49 8.94 -16.94
CA PRO A 357 3.28 10.34 -17.32
C PRO A 357 2.24 10.49 -18.44
N ALA A 358 1.68 11.69 -18.60
CA ALA A 358 0.83 12.00 -19.74
C ALA A 358 1.68 12.10 -21.02
N HIS A 359 1.11 11.71 -22.17
CA HIS A 359 1.73 11.74 -23.50
C HIS A 359 1.73 13.13 -24.14
N PHE A 360 1.64 14.20 -23.34
CA PHE A 360 1.64 15.57 -23.85
C PHE A 360 3.08 16.06 -24.07
N THR A 361 3.43 16.33 -25.32
CA THR A 361 4.81 16.60 -25.74
C THR A 361 5.07 18.09 -26.00
N ALA A 362 6.34 18.45 -26.25
CA ALA A 362 6.71 19.78 -26.69
C ALA A 362 6.07 20.14 -28.05
N GLU A 363 5.82 19.16 -28.92
CA GLU A 363 5.13 19.35 -30.20
C GLU A 363 3.65 19.71 -29.99
N ASP A 364 3.02 19.17 -28.96
CA ASP A 364 1.65 19.54 -28.59
C ASP A 364 1.60 20.95 -28.01
N HIS A 365 2.59 21.33 -27.21
CA HIS A 365 2.76 22.72 -26.76
C HIS A 365 2.85 23.70 -27.93
N ALA A 366 3.49 23.33 -29.04
CA ALA A 366 3.62 24.18 -30.22
C ALA A 366 2.27 24.53 -30.89
N LYS A 367 1.23 23.73 -30.65
CA LYS A 367 -0.15 23.97 -31.13
C LYS A 367 -0.96 24.88 -30.19
N THR A 368 -0.40 25.22 -29.03
CA THR A 368 -1.05 26.10 -28.04
C THR A 368 -0.65 27.56 -28.25
N THR A 369 -1.27 28.47 -27.49
CA THR A 369 -0.88 29.88 -27.43
C THR A 369 0.53 30.12 -26.86
N TYR A 370 1.16 29.10 -26.27
CA TYR A 370 2.51 29.20 -25.70
C TYR A 370 3.41 28.07 -26.23
N PRO A 371 3.97 28.23 -27.44
CA PRO A 371 4.97 27.31 -27.97
C PRO A 371 6.24 27.38 -27.11
N LEU A 372 6.78 26.22 -26.71
CA LEU A 372 8.02 26.15 -25.96
C LEU A 372 9.20 26.37 -26.91
N LEU A 373 9.68 27.61 -26.98
CA LEU A 373 10.78 28.01 -27.88
C LEU A 373 12.15 27.98 -27.17
N GLY A 374 13.19 27.66 -27.94
CA GLY A 374 14.57 27.65 -27.46
C GLY A 374 14.77 26.72 -26.26
N LYS A 375 15.41 27.22 -25.20
CA LYS A 375 15.69 26.41 -24.00
C LYS A 375 14.45 26.02 -23.19
N HIS A 376 13.30 26.67 -23.40
CA HIS A 376 12.07 26.32 -22.71
C HIS A 376 11.54 24.93 -23.11
N ALA A 377 11.84 24.45 -24.32
CA ALA A 377 11.43 23.12 -24.78
C ALA A 377 11.99 21.97 -23.91
N ALA A 378 13.14 22.19 -23.27
CA ALA A 378 13.78 21.21 -22.39
C ALA A 378 13.42 21.38 -20.90
N VAL A 379 12.60 22.38 -20.56
CA VAL A 379 12.20 22.64 -19.17
C VAL A 379 11.13 21.64 -18.75
N ALA A 380 11.35 20.95 -17.63
CA ALA A 380 10.36 20.04 -17.07
C ALA A 380 9.03 20.78 -16.77
N CYS A 381 7.90 20.18 -17.16
CA CYS A 381 6.56 20.80 -17.08
C CYS A 381 6.24 21.38 -15.69
N ALA A 382 6.65 20.69 -14.63
CA ALA A 382 6.41 21.08 -13.23
C ALA A 382 7.10 22.38 -12.81
N LYS A 383 8.07 22.89 -13.59
CA LYS A 383 8.68 24.20 -13.34
C LYS A 383 7.83 25.37 -13.86
N CYS A 384 6.91 25.10 -14.78
CA CYS A 384 6.00 26.10 -15.35
C CYS A 384 4.58 25.96 -14.77
N HIS A 385 4.12 24.73 -14.58
CA HIS A 385 2.79 24.43 -14.07
C HIS A 385 2.81 24.23 -12.55
N LEU A 386 2.73 25.36 -11.82
CA LEU A 386 2.81 25.44 -10.36
C LEU A 386 1.47 25.90 -9.75
N PRO A 387 1.06 25.40 -8.56
CA PRO A 387 1.74 24.36 -7.76
C PRO A 387 1.55 22.96 -8.37
N LYS A 388 2.43 22.00 -8.03
CA LYS A 388 2.28 20.60 -8.45
C LYS A 388 1.16 19.93 -7.64
N GLY A 389 0.13 19.43 -8.30
CA GLY A 389 -0.99 18.76 -7.63
C GLY A 389 -2.28 18.78 -8.45
N LYS A 390 -3.41 18.65 -7.76
CA LYS A 390 -4.75 18.73 -8.38
C LYS A 390 -5.09 20.16 -8.82
N ASP A 391 -4.51 21.14 -8.12
CA ASP A 391 -4.72 22.57 -8.39
C ASP A 391 -3.74 23.13 -9.42
N THR A 392 -2.97 22.26 -10.10
CA THR A 392 -2.01 22.69 -11.12
C THR A 392 -2.74 23.39 -12.27
N PRO A 393 -2.42 24.67 -12.56
CA PRO A 393 -2.99 25.37 -13.70
C PRO A 393 -2.26 24.95 -14.98
N TYR A 394 -2.93 24.17 -15.83
CA TYR A 394 -2.45 23.80 -17.16
C TYR A 394 -2.77 24.88 -18.20
N ARG A 395 -3.76 25.73 -17.93
CA ARG A 395 -4.05 26.93 -18.71
C ARG A 395 -3.50 28.17 -18.00
N VAL A 396 -2.24 28.49 -18.24
CA VAL A 396 -1.58 29.66 -17.66
C VAL A 396 -1.83 30.89 -18.53
N ALA A 397 -2.27 32.00 -17.92
CA ALA A 397 -2.34 33.30 -18.60
C ALA A 397 -0.93 33.88 -18.69
N PHE A 398 -0.20 33.54 -19.75
CA PHE A 398 1.13 34.09 -20.00
C PHE A 398 1.03 35.39 -20.80
N ALA A 399 1.57 36.49 -20.26
CA ALA A 399 1.61 37.79 -20.93
C ALA A 399 3.03 38.36 -21.14
N ALA A 400 4.01 37.96 -20.32
CA ALA A 400 5.37 38.49 -20.38
C ALA A 400 6.40 37.57 -19.71
N CYS A 401 7.67 37.68 -20.09
CA CYS A 401 8.79 36.92 -19.49
C CYS A 401 8.88 37.11 -17.97
N THR A 402 8.55 38.31 -17.50
CA THR A 402 8.57 38.70 -16.08
C THR A 402 7.52 37.99 -15.22
N ALA A 403 6.56 37.28 -15.83
CA ALA A 403 5.63 36.43 -15.10
C ALA A 403 6.32 35.25 -14.42
N CYS A 404 7.48 34.81 -14.95
CA CYS A 404 8.26 33.69 -14.41
C CYS A 404 9.68 34.10 -14.01
N HIS A 405 10.30 35.01 -14.76
CA HIS A 405 11.67 35.44 -14.53
C HIS A 405 11.73 36.75 -13.78
N GLN A 406 12.65 36.84 -12.82
CA GLN A 406 12.98 38.11 -12.22
C GLN A 406 13.73 38.98 -13.24
N ASP A 407 13.37 40.26 -13.31
CA ASP A 407 14.07 41.22 -14.17
C ASP A 407 15.48 41.49 -13.62
N ALA A 408 16.50 41.03 -14.36
CA ALA A 408 17.90 41.24 -14.04
C ALA A 408 18.35 42.70 -14.19
N HIS A 409 17.59 43.52 -14.93
CA HIS A 409 17.87 44.95 -15.12
C HIS A 409 17.21 45.83 -14.07
N LYS A 410 16.48 45.26 -13.10
CA LYS A 410 15.83 45.96 -11.99
C LYS A 410 14.99 47.18 -12.44
N GLY A 411 14.23 47.02 -13.52
CA GLY A 411 13.27 48.01 -14.01
C GLY A 411 13.85 49.08 -14.93
N GLN A 412 15.14 49.01 -15.31
CA GLN A 412 15.74 49.99 -16.23
C GLN A 412 15.05 50.08 -17.59
N PHE A 413 14.33 49.04 -18.01
CA PHE A 413 13.60 48.97 -19.27
C PHE A 413 12.08 48.86 -19.11
N ALA A 414 11.56 49.19 -17.91
CA ALA A 414 10.13 49.08 -17.61
C ALA A 414 9.24 50.10 -18.34
N ALA A 415 9.83 51.21 -18.80
CA ALA A 415 9.12 52.25 -19.53
C ALA A 415 9.20 52.05 -21.06
N LYS A 416 8.42 52.84 -21.81
CA LYS A 416 8.51 52.91 -23.27
C LYS A 416 9.94 53.30 -23.70
N PRO A 417 10.44 52.74 -24.81
CA PRO A 417 9.71 51.92 -25.81
C PRO A 417 9.63 50.42 -25.48
N HIS A 418 10.46 49.92 -24.56
CA HIS A 418 10.62 48.48 -24.33
C HIS A 418 9.55 47.87 -23.43
N ASN A 419 9.09 48.56 -22.39
CA ASN A 419 8.06 48.07 -21.46
C ASN A 419 8.34 46.64 -20.94
N ASN A 420 9.61 46.35 -20.59
CA ASN A 420 10.09 45.01 -20.19
C ASN A 420 9.88 43.89 -21.23
N ARG A 421 9.71 44.20 -22.52
CA ARG A 421 9.83 43.21 -23.59
C ARG A 421 11.28 42.78 -23.74
N CYS A 422 11.62 41.68 -23.08
CA CYS A 422 12.97 41.14 -23.04
C CYS A 422 13.42 40.71 -24.45
N GLU A 423 12.47 40.26 -25.27
CA GLU A 423 12.62 39.85 -26.66
C GLU A 423 13.10 40.97 -27.60
N ASP A 424 13.02 42.25 -27.17
CA ASP A 424 13.60 43.36 -27.92
C ASP A 424 15.15 43.30 -27.94
N CYS A 425 15.78 42.54 -27.00
CA CYS A 425 17.24 42.46 -26.83
C CYS A 425 17.79 41.05 -26.52
N HIS A 426 16.96 40.11 -26.11
CA HIS A 426 17.35 38.74 -25.75
C HIS A 426 16.58 37.72 -26.56
N GLU A 427 17.20 36.58 -26.83
CA GLU A 427 16.54 35.44 -27.46
C GLU A 427 16.37 34.26 -26.50
N VAL A 428 15.29 33.52 -26.70
CA VAL A 428 14.94 32.34 -25.88
C VAL A 428 15.87 31.13 -26.13
N GLY A 429 16.61 31.12 -27.25
CA GLY A 429 17.63 30.11 -27.57
C GLY A 429 18.91 30.26 -26.75
N GLY A 430 19.25 31.50 -26.38
CA GLY A 430 20.41 31.84 -25.58
C GLY A 430 20.33 33.29 -25.11
N TRP A 431 20.25 33.51 -23.80
CA TRP A 431 20.23 34.86 -23.24
C TRP A 431 21.52 35.66 -23.49
N LYS A 432 22.60 34.94 -23.87
CA LYS A 432 23.90 35.47 -24.26
C LYS A 432 24.40 34.71 -25.50
N PRO A 433 24.96 35.42 -26.51
CA PRO A 433 25.06 36.88 -26.58
C PRO A 433 23.69 37.52 -26.80
N GLU A 434 23.49 38.72 -26.25
CA GLU A 434 22.34 39.57 -26.50
C GLU A 434 22.22 39.95 -27.99
N THR A 435 21.00 40.13 -28.47
CA THR A 435 20.71 40.55 -29.85
C THR A 435 20.84 42.06 -30.05
N PHE A 436 21.14 42.80 -28.97
CA PHE A 436 21.30 44.26 -28.99
C PHE A 436 22.60 44.66 -29.72
N THR A 437 22.45 45.05 -30.98
CA THR A 437 23.59 45.37 -31.85
C THR A 437 24.19 46.76 -31.60
N LEU A 438 25.40 47.00 -32.09
CA LEU A 438 26.02 48.33 -32.16
C LEU A 438 25.14 49.35 -32.89
N ALA A 439 24.44 48.94 -33.95
CA ALA A 439 23.52 49.80 -34.68
C ALA A 439 22.32 50.23 -33.82
N SER A 440 21.81 49.32 -32.98
CA SER A 440 20.78 49.62 -31.99
C SER A 440 21.31 50.57 -30.91
N HIS A 441 22.53 50.33 -30.39
CA HIS A 441 23.17 51.21 -29.42
C HIS A 441 23.34 52.64 -29.95
N ASN A 442 23.71 52.81 -31.22
CA ASN A 442 23.91 54.13 -31.83
C ASN A 442 22.62 54.94 -32.05
N ARG A 443 21.44 54.34 -31.81
CA ARG A 443 20.14 55.06 -31.79
C ARG A 443 19.76 55.59 -30.41
N THR A 444 20.56 55.27 -29.38
CA THR A 444 20.35 55.78 -28.03
C THR A 444 20.84 57.22 -27.90
N SER A 445 20.66 57.82 -26.71
CA SER A 445 21.16 59.17 -26.39
C SER A 445 22.70 59.27 -26.43
N PHE A 446 23.42 58.15 -26.40
CA PHE A 446 24.89 58.12 -26.42
C PHE A 446 25.39 57.24 -27.58
N ALA A 447 25.47 57.83 -28.78
CA ALA A 447 26.04 57.15 -29.95
C ALA A 447 27.56 57.01 -29.83
N LEU A 448 28.07 55.79 -30.00
CA LEU A 448 29.50 55.49 -29.94
C LEU A 448 30.18 56.02 -31.21
N LYS A 449 31.22 56.84 -31.02
CA LYS A 449 32.01 57.45 -32.09
C LYS A 449 33.50 57.24 -31.85
N GLY A 450 34.26 57.13 -32.94
CA GLY A 450 35.71 56.93 -32.89
C GLY A 450 36.09 55.64 -32.15
N ALA A 451 37.10 55.72 -31.30
CA ALA A 451 37.61 54.56 -30.56
C ALA A 451 36.58 53.91 -29.61
N HIS A 452 35.54 54.64 -29.18
CA HIS A 452 34.49 54.08 -28.31
C HIS A 452 33.70 52.94 -28.97
N VAL A 453 33.66 52.88 -30.31
CA VAL A 453 33.01 51.80 -31.05
C VAL A 453 33.68 50.45 -30.82
N ALA A 454 34.99 50.45 -30.53
CA ALA A 454 35.77 49.23 -30.28
C ALA A 454 35.78 48.82 -28.80
N VAL A 455 35.13 49.57 -27.91
CA VAL A 455 35.07 49.25 -26.47
C VAL A 455 33.96 48.22 -26.25
N ALA A 456 34.31 47.10 -25.60
CA ALA A 456 33.32 46.11 -25.20
C ALA A 456 32.28 46.73 -24.26
N CYS A 457 31.03 46.28 -24.32
CA CYS A 457 29.92 46.85 -23.53
C CYS A 457 30.23 46.91 -22.02
N SER A 458 30.89 45.88 -21.48
CA SER A 458 31.31 45.82 -20.07
C SER A 458 32.36 46.86 -19.67
N GLY A 459 33.09 47.44 -20.63
CA GLY A 459 34.01 48.54 -20.39
C GLY A 459 33.30 49.86 -20.09
N CYS A 460 32.04 50.02 -20.51
CA CYS A 460 31.22 51.21 -20.24
C CYS A 460 30.14 50.93 -19.20
N HIS A 461 29.46 49.79 -19.30
CA HIS A 461 28.40 49.36 -18.39
C HIS A 461 29.00 48.58 -17.21
N ILE A 462 29.63 49.32 -16.31
CA ILE A 462 30.31 48.78 -15.12
C ILE A 462 29.33 48.77 -13.93
N PRO A 463 29.28 47.70 -13.12
CA PRO A 463 28.47 47.67 -11.90
C PRO A 463 28.83 48.80 -10.93
N ARG A 464 27.82 49.53 -10.47
CA ARG A 464 27.91 50.60 -9.45
C ARG A 464 26.85 50.35 -8.38
N GLY A 465 27.28 50.16 -7.12
CA GLY A 465 26.35 49.92 -6.02
C GLY A 465 25.51 48.64 -6.13
N GLY A 466 26.01 47.63 -6.85
CA GLY A 466 25.29 46.36 -7.06
C GLY A 466 24.37 46.32 -8.29
N ASP A 467 24.35 47.39 -9.09
CA ASP A 467 23.60 47.48 -10.34
C ASP A 467 24.45 47.94 -11.51
N THR A 468 24.20 47.37 -12.68
CA THR A 468 24.84 47.82 -13.93
C THR A 468 23.88 48.77 -14.65
N PRO A 469 24.22 50.06 -14.80
CA PRO A 469 23.38 51.02 -15.49
C PRO A 469 23.51 50.84 -17.01
N PHE A 470 22.51 50.23 -17.63
CA PHE A 470 22.36 50.10 -19.08
C PHE A 470 21.57 51.26 -19.70
N HIS A 471 20.72 51.93 -18.91
CA HIS A 471 19.92 53.09 -19.37
C HIS A 471 20.14 54.34 -18.50
N PRO A 472 21.35 54.94 -18.50
CA PRO A 472 21.62 56.17 -17.75
C PRO A 472 20.92 57.40 -18.35
N ALA A 473 20.45 58.32 -17.51
CA ALA A 473 19.70 59.51 -17.93
C ALA A 473 20.56 60.50 -18.77
N ALA A 474 21.86 60.55 -18.54
CA ALA A 474 22.83 61.28 -19.35
C ALA A 474 24.23 60.66 -19.15
N ALA A 475 25.01 60.55 -20.22
CA ALA A 475 26.41 60.13 -20.17
C ALA A 475 27.29 61.31 -20.61
N ARG A 476 27.89 61.99 -19.63
CA ARG A 476 28.93 63.00 -19.84
C ARG A 476 30.29 62.30 -19.94
N CYS A 477 31.26 62.92 -20.62
CA CYS A 477 32.62 62.39 -20.70
C CYS A 477 33.21 62.13 -19.30
N GLU A 478 32.87 62.97 -18.33
CA GLU A 478 33.36 62.91 -16.95
C GLU A 478 32.77 61.76 -16.13
N ASP A 479 31.65 61.18 -16.57
CA ASP A 479 31.05 60.01 -15.91
C ASP A 479 31.91 58.75 -16.07
N CYS A 480 32.84 58.77 -17.04
CA CYS A 480 33.75 57.68 -17.36
C CYS A 480 35.23 58.10 -17.32
N HIS A 481 35.57 59.34 -17.68
CA HIS A 481 36.94 59.83 -17.79
C HIS A 481 37.25 60.93 -16.77
N ARG A 482 38.43 60.86 -16.16
CA ARG A 482 38.94 61.96 -15.32
C ARG A 482 39.51 63.06 -16.20
N SER A 483 39.09 64.30 -15.99
CA SER A 483 39.63 65.46 -16.71
C SER A 483 41.13 65.66 -16.40
N PRO A 484 42.00 65.76 -17.42
CA PRO A 484 43.42 66.08 -17.22
C PRO A 484 43.66 67.57 -16.93
N HIS A 485 42.64 68.43 -17.06
CA HIS A 485 42.74 69.88 -16.89
C HIS A 485 42.44 70.36 -15.45
N GLY A 486 42.17 69.43 -14.52
CA GLY A 486 41.68 69.77 -13.19
C GLY A 486 40.30 70.43 -13.25
N THR A 487 40.05 71.39 -12.37
CA THR A 487 38.79 72.16 -12.34
C THR A 487 38.87 73.34 -13.31
N LEU A 488 38.15 73.25 -14.44
CA LEU A 488 37.96 74.38 -15.33
C LEU A 488 36.89 75.32 -14.73
N ALA A 489 37.22 76.61 -14.56
CA ALA A 489 36.29 77.61 -14.06
C ALA A 489 35.15 77.81 -15.08
N LYS A 490 33.91 77.48 -14.68
CA LYS A 490 32.71 77.32 -15.53
C LYS A 490 32.89 76.21 -16.56
N GLN A 491 32.79 74.95 -16.13
CA GLN A 491 32.97 73.73 -16.92
C GLN A 491 32.23 73.78 -18.28
N PRO A 492 32.92 74.09 -19.40
CA PRO A 492 32.35 73.81 -20.70
C PRO A 492 32.34 72.29 -20.89
N LEU A 493 31.37 71.77 -21.65
CA LEU A 493 31.36 70.37 -22.02
C LEU A 493 32.65 70.05 -22.80
N CYS A 494 33.23 68.87 -22.59
CA CYS A 494 34.54 68.50 -23.17
C CYS A 494 34.56 68.61 -24.71
N ASP A 495 33.41 68.34 -25.35
CA ASP A 495 33.17 68.43 -26.79
C ASP A 495 33.21 69.87 -27.36
N THR A 496 33.19 70.88 -26.49
CA THR A 496 33.41 72.28 -26.88
C THR A 496 34.84 72.47 -27.39
N CYS A 497 35.80 71.75 -26.81
CA CYS A 497 37.21 71.87 -27.15
C CYS A 497 37.79 70.63 -27.84
N HIS A 498 37.29 69.43 -27.54
CA HIS A 498 37.85 68.17 -28.04
C HIS A 498 36.89 67.47 -29.01
N PHE A 499 37.43 66.97 -30.12
CA PHE A 499 36.65 66.10 -31.00
C PHE A 499 36.70 64.65 -30.50
N VAL A 500 35.53 64.02 -30.29
CA VAL A 500 35.44 62.63 -29.80
C VAL A 500 36.16 61.61 -30.69
N VAL A 501 36.23 61.87 -32.01
CA VAL A 501 36.90 61.00 -32.98
C VAL A 501 38.42 61.21 -33.03
N SER A 502 38.89 62.40 -32.68
CA SER A 502 40.31 62.77 -32.66
C SER A 502 40.58 63.70 -31.48
N TRP A 503 40.74 63.12 -30.29
CA TRP A 503 40.80 63.90 -29.04
C TRP A 503 41.95 64.92 -28.99
N LYS A 504 43.04 64.64 -29.72
CA LYS A 504 44.20 65.54 -29.85
C LYS A 504 43.90 66.73 -30.74
N GLU A 505 43.00 66.56 -31.71
CA GLU A 505 42.48 67.67 -32.50
C GLU A 505 41.46 68.42 -31.67
N ARG A 506 41.60 69.74 -31.68
CA ARG A 506 40.80 70.65 -30.85
C ARG A 506 40.11 71.65 -31.75
N SER A 507 38.94 72.11 -31.33
CA SER A 507 38.32 73.28 -31.96
C SER A 507 39.28 74.47 -31.80
N ARG A 508 39.51 75.21 -32.88
CA ARG A 508 40.34 76.43 -32.82
C ARG A 508 39.51 77.49 -32.10
N PHE A 509 40.00 77.95 -30.94
CA PHE A 509 39.46 79.14 -30.31
C PHE A 509 39.89 80.37 -31.11
N ASP A 510 38.93 81.20 -31.50
CA ASP A 510 39.18 82.38 -32.30
C ASP A 510 39.67 83.54 -31.42
N HIS A 511 40.99 83.76 -31.41
CA HIS A 511 41.61 84.85 -30.66
C HIS A 511 41.30 86.25 -31.20
N THR A 512 40.70 86.38 -32.39
CA THR A 512 40.23 87.69 -32.89
C THR A 512 39.08 88.25 -32.04
N GLN A 513 38.41 87.38 -31.27
CA GLN A 513 37.35 87.76 -30.33
C GLN A 513 37.89 88.19 -28.96
N THR A 514 39.21 88.32 -28.81
CA THR A 514 39.86 88.70 -27.55
C THR A 514 40.71 89.95 -27.72
N ASP A 515 41.06 90.59 -26.61
CA ASP A 515 41.98 91.75 -26.59
C ASP A 515 43.41 91.44 -27.05
N PHE A 516 43.72 90.17 -27.35
CA PHE A 516 45.04 89.75 -27.81
C PHE A 516 44.89 88.82 -29.02
N ALA A 517 44.74 89.43 -30.20
CA ALA A 517 44.73 88.71 -31.46
C ALA A 517 46.11 88.08 -31.73
N LEU A 518 46.13 86.78 -32.00
CA LEU A 518 47.37 86.07 -32.33
C LEU A 518 47.82 86.43 -33.75
N LEU A 519 48.68 87.44 -33.87
CA LEU A 519 49.21 87.91 -35.14
C LEU A 519 50.56 87.28 -35.47
N GLY A 520 50.82 87.08 -36.76
CA GLY A 520 52.09 86.59 -37.27
C GLY A 520 52.43 85.19 -36.74
N ARG A 521 53.65 85.02 -36.23
CA ARG A 521 54.10 83.70 -35.73
C ARG A 521 53.36 83.25 -34.47
N HIS A 522 52.68 84.14 -33.75
CA HIS A 522 51.88 83.79 -32.59
C HIS A 522 50.62 82.99 -32.95
N ALA A 523 50.10 83.08 -34.18
CA ALA A 523 48.94 82.29 -34.62
C ALA A 523 49.18 80.76 -34.64
N ALA A 524 50.45 80.34 -34.67
CA ALA A 524 50.85 78.95 -34.76
C ALA A 524 51.32 78.35 -33.42
N VAL A 525 51.27 79.12 -32.31
CA VAL A 525 51.72 78.61 -31.00
C VAL A 525 50.63 77.81 -30.31
N ASP A 526 51.01 76.76 -29.59
CA ASP A 526 50.07 76.00 -28.76
C ASP A 526 49.50 76.85 -27.62
N CYS A 527 48.24 76.62 -27.24
CA CYS A 527 47.55 77.38 -26.21
C CYS A 527 48.33 77.47 -24.89
N LEU A 528 49.00 76.38 -24.50
CA LEU A 528 49.76 76.28 -23.24
C LEU A 528 51.11 77.03 -23.26
N ALA A 529 51.57 77.47 -24.44
CA ALA A 529 52.74 78.35 -24.53
C ALA A 529 52.44 79.72 -23.90
N CYS A 530 51.21 80.19 -24.07
CA CYS A 530 50.70 81.44 -23.49
C CYS A 530 49.97 81.18 -22.15
N HIS A 531 49.09 80.19 -22.10
CA HIS A 531 48.30 79.80 -20.93
C HIS A 531 49.02 78.73 -20.11
N LYS A 532 50.15 79.12 -19.51
CA LYS A 532 51.01 78.20 -18.76
C LYS A 532 50.25 77.62 -17.55
N PRO A 533 50.29 76.29 -17.34
CA PRO A 533 49.67 75.67 -16.18
C PRO A 533 50.35 76.11 -14.89
N THR A 534 49.57 76.39 -13.86
CA THR A 534 50.05 76.49 -12.47
C THR A 534 49.83 75.15 -11.77
N VAL A 535 50.77 74.77 -10.91
CA VAL A 535 50.67 73.53 -10.12
C VAL A 535 50.69 73.92 -8.64
N GLU A 536 49.56 73.75 -7.97
CA GLU A 536 49.46 73.90 -6.51
C GLU A 536 49.25 72.52 -5.89
N LYS A 537 50.21 72.08 -5.07
CA LYS A 537 50.28 70.72 -4.51
C LYS A 537 50.21 69.65 -5.61
N THR A 538 49.04 69.04 -5.80
CA THR A 538 48.76 67.97 -6.79
C THR A 538 47.81 68.41 -7.89
N THR A 539 47.28 69.64 -7.82
CA THR A 539 46.28 70.14 -8.77
C THR A 539 46.98 71.00 -9.81
N ARG A 540 46.94 70.51 -11.06
CA ARG A 540 47.35 71.29 -12.23
C ARG A 540 46.16 72.11 -12.70
N THR A 541 46.27 73.43 -12.62
CA THR A 541 45.23 74.37 -13.03
C THR A 541 45.71 75.16 -14.24
N ILE A 542 44.88 75.26 -15.28
CA ILE A 542 45.16 76.08 -16.46
C ILE A 542 44.17 77.24 -16.47
N VAL A 543 44.66 78.47 -16.43
CA VAL A 543 43.84 79.67 -16.48
C VAL A 543 43.94 80.29 -17.88
N PHE A 544 42.84 80.22 -18.63
CA PHE A 544 42.76 80.76 -19.99
C PHE A 544 42.50 82.28 -20.03
N ARG A 545 42.45 82.97 -18.88
CA ARG A 545 42.28 84.43 -18.77
C ARG A 545 43.49 85.09 -18.13
N GLY A 546 43.79 86.33 -18.53
CA GLY A 546 44.81 87.15 -17.87
C GLY A 546 46.26 86.83 -18.24
N ALA A 547 46.50 86.17 -19.38
CA ALA A 547 47.86 86.02 -19.92
C ALA A 547 48.47 87.40 -20.20
N ALA A 548 49.78 87.54 -19.99
CA ALA A 548 50.50 88.77 -20.28
C ALA A 548 50.39 89.12 -21.78
N LYS A 549 50.06 90.39 -22.07
CA LYS A 549 49.83 90.90 -23.43
C LYS A 549 51.04 91.65 -23.99
N ASP A 550 51.97 92.05 -23.13
CA ASP A 550 53.18 92.75 -23.49
C ASP A 550 54.32 91.77 -23.85
N CYS A 551 55.27 92.24 -24.66
CA CYS A 551 56.37 91.40 -25.13
C CYS A 551 57.21 90.85 -23.97
N ALA A 552 57.47 91.67 -22.94
CA ALA A 552 58.34 91.32 -21.81
C ALA A 552 57.70 90.30 -20.86
N GLY A 553 56.37 90.27 -20.78
CA GLY A 553 55.63 89.26 -20.02
C GLY A 553 55.83 87.82 -20.53
N CYS A 554 56.23 87.65 -21.79
CA CYS A 554 56.49 86.34 -22.39
C CYS A 554 57.94 86.12 -22.83
N HIS A 555 58.60 87.15 -23.35
CA HIS A 555 59.94 87.08 -23.94
C HIS A 555 60.97 87.76 -23.04
N ALA A 556 62.08 87.07 -22.80
CA ALA A 556 63.19 87.64 -22.06
C ALA A 556 63.92 88.70 -22.88
N ASP A 557 64.27 89.83 -22.25
CA ASP A 557 65.10 90.86 -22.88
C ASP A 557 66.57 90.42 -22.97
N VAL A 558 67.01 90.09 -24.18
CA VAL A 558 68.40 89.71 -24.47
C VAL A 558 69.35 90.92 -24.53
N HIS A 559 68.83 92.14 -24.50
CA HIS A 559 69.63 93.37 -24.55
C HIS A 559 70.02 93.87 -23.16
N ALA A 560 69.63 93.17 -22.09
CA ALA A 560 69.98 93.52 -20.72
C ALA A 560 69.63 94.97 -20.34
N GLY A 561 68.46 95.46 -20.77
CA GLY A 561 67.96 96.80 -20.43
C GLY A 561 68.65 97.95 -21.18
N GLN A 562 69.42 97.66 -22.24
CA GLN A 562 70.14 98.70 -22.99
C GLN A 562 69.23 99.66 -23.76
N PHE A 563 68.01 99.27 -24.11
CA PHE A 563 67.08 100.09 -24.88
C PHE A 563 65.85 100.46 -24.04
N ALA A 564 65.43 101.72 -24.10
CA ALA A 564 64.19 102.21 -23.53
C ALA A 564 63.12 102.35 -24.63
N GLY A 565 61.84 102.11 -24.33
CA GLY A 565 60.74 102.26 -25.30
C GLY A 565 60.11 100.97 -25.83
N GLY A 566 60.43 99.81 -25.24
CA GLY A 566 59.84 98.52 -25.59
C GLY A 566 60.43 97.86 -26.84
N CYS A 567 59.90 96.71 -27.23
CA CYS A 567 60.46 95.87 -28.30
C CYS A 567 59.99 96.26 -29.71
N ALA A 568 58.78 96.82 -29.82
CA ALA A 568 58.09 97.10 -31.08
C ALA A 568 58.82 98.04 -32.06
N PRO A 569 59.64 99.02 -31.62
CA PRO A 569 60.40 99.87 -32.54
C PRO A 569 61.42 99.12 -33.41
N CYS A 570 61.83 97.92 -33.00
CA CYS A 570 62.82 97.12 -33.72
C CYS A 570 62.32 95.72 -34.08
N HIS A 571 61.35 95.18 -33.35
CA HIS A 571 60.87 93.80 -33.54
C HIS A 571 59.39 93.78 -33.89
N THR A 572 59.00 92.88 -34.78
CA THR A 572 57.60 92.70 -35.19
C THR A 572 57.06 91.35 -34.75
N THR A 573 55.73 91.18 -34.76
CA THR A 573 55.07 89.89 -34.47
C THR A 573 55.38 88.79 -35.49
N LEU A 574 56.01 89.15 -36.62
CA LEU A 574 56.50 88.22 -37.64
C LEU A 574 57.97 87.82 -37.39
N THR A 575 58.82 88.74 -36.93
CA THR A 575 60.26 88.49 -36.79
C THR A 575 60.94 89.32 -35.69
N TRP A 576 61.85 88.67 -34.96
CA TRP A 576 62.77 89.31 -34.02
C TRP A 576 63.99 89.93 -34.70
N ARG A 577 64.20 89.73 -36.00
CA ARG A 577 65.29 90.41 -36.70
C ARG A 577 64.95 91.90 -36.82
N PRO A 578 65.84 92.82 -36.42
CA PRO A 578 65.58 94.26 -36.51
C PRO A 578 65.81 94.76 -37.93
N THR A 579 64.90 94.38 -38.84
CA THR A 579 64.98 94.74 -40.26
C THR A 579 64.73 96.23 -40.51
N GLU A 580 64.05 96.90 -39.58
CA GLU A 580 63.71 98.33 -39.66
C GLU A 580 64.74 99.23 -38.95
N PHE A 581 65.73 98.65 -38.27
CA PHE A 581 66.77 99.45 -37.60
C PHE A 581 67.78 99.96 -38.62
N ASP A 582 68.04 101.27 -38.56
CA ASP A 582 68.87 102.00 -39.50
C ASP A 582 69.73 102.95 -38.69
N HIS A 583 71.06 102.81 -38.78
CA HIS A 583 72.00 103.65 -38.04
C HIS A 583 71.88 105.13 -38.39
N SER A 584 71.43 105.46 -39.60
CA SER A 584 71.25 106.84 -40.07
C SER A 584 70.02 107.52 -39.47
N ARG A 585 69.01 106.74 -39.07
CA ARG A 585 67.73 107.24 -38.54
C ARG A 585 67.61 107.05 -37.02
N HIS A 586 68.20 105.97 -36.51
CA HIS A 586 67.93 105.45 -35.18
C HIS A 586 69.17 105.43 -34.29
N SER A 587 70.31 105.93 -34.77
CA SER A 587 71.54 106.05 -33.98
C SER A 587 72.22 107.40 -34.19
N THR A 588 73.14 107.74 -33.29
CA THR A 588 73.95 108.97 -33.41
C THR A 588 75.25 108.75 -34.21
N PHE A 589 75.48 107.54 -34.71
CA PHE A 589 76.66 107.18 -35.51
C PHE A 589 76.20 106.62 -36.85
N LYS A 590 76.24 107.45 -37.88
CA LYS A 590 75.81 107.09 -39.23
C LYS A 590 76.81 106.10 -39.86
N LEU A 591 76.31 104.99 -40.40
CA LEU A 591 77.11 104.06 -41.19
C LEU A 591 76.92 104.43 -42.67
N ASP A 592 78.00 104.83 -43.33
CA ASP A 592 78.00 105.22 -44.74
C ASP A 592 79.03 104.38 -45.52
N GLY A 593 78.77 104.15 -46.81
CA GLY A 593 79.71 103.47 -47.70
C GLY A 593 79.94 102.00 -47.29
N ALA A 594 81.21 101.58 -47.17
CA ALA A 594 81.54 100.20 -46.85
C ALA A 594 81.00 99.74 -45.46
N HIS A 595 80.77 100.68 -44.53
CA HIS A 595 80.26 100.37 -43.19
C HIS A 595 78.77 99.99 -43.16
N GLU A 596 77.99 100.28 -44.20
CA GLU A 596 76.55 99.96 -44.27
C GLU A 596 76.25 98.46 -44.20
N ARG A 597 77.21 97.63 -44.65
CA ARG A 597 77.05 96.17 -44.74
C ARG A 597 77.84 95.41 -43.67
N VAL A 598 78.45 96.12 -42.72
CA VAL A 598 79.26 95.50 -41.67
C VAL A 598 78.35 94.86 -40.62
N PRO A 599 78.54 93.57 -40.27
CA PRO A 599 77.77 92.93 -39.23
C PRO A 599 77.91 93.65 -37.88
N CYS A 600 76.80 93.78 -37.15
CA CYS A 600 76.76 94.52 -35.88
C CYS A 600 77.84 94.08 -34.89
N GLN A 601 78.20 92.78 -34.85
CA GLN A 601 79.18 92.25 -33.90
C GLN A 601 80.62 92.73 -34.17
N MET A 602 80.91 93.24 -35.37
CA MET A 602 82.22 93.80 -35.70
C MET A 602 82.45 95.15 -35.01
N CYS A 603 81.37 95.83 -34.61
CA CYS A 603 81.44 97.12 -33.91
C CYS A 603 80.97 97.00 -32.45
N HIS A 604 80.01 96.11 -32.16
CA HIS A 604 79.41 95.97 -30.84
C HIS A 604 79.88 94.69 -30.15
N ASN A 605 80.55 94.88 -29.00
CA ASN A 605 81.15 93.78 -28.24
C ASN A 605 80.09 92.98 -27.46
N ARG A 606 80.31 91.68 -27.32
CA ARG A 606 79.47 90.83 -26.46
C ARG A 606 79.95 90.88 -25.01
N ARG A 607 79.01 91.03 -24.08
CA ARG A 607 79.24 90.85 -22.64
C ARG A 607 78.25 89.81 -22.11
N GLY A 608 78.76 88.61 -21.84
CA GLY A 608 77.92 87.46 -21.50
C GLY A 608 76.96 87.07 -22.64
N ARG A 609 75.66 86.98 -22.35
CA ARG A 609 74.63 86.63 -23.34
C ARG A 609 74.12 87.82 -24.17
N SER A 610 74.54 89.04 -23.85
CA SER A 610 74.05 90.26 -24.49
C SER A 610 75.14 90.93 -25.33
N VAL A 611 74.76 91.49 -26.48
CA VAL A 611 75.62 92.41 -27.24
C VAL A 611 75.47 93.79 -26.63
N ILE A 612 76.59 94.46 -26.34
CA ILE A 612 76.62 95.81 -25.79
C ILE A 612 76.66 96.81 -26.94
N TYR A 613 75.53 97.45 -27.18
CA TYR A 613 75.34 98.45 -28.24
C TYR A 613 75.67 99.87 -27.77
N LYS A 614 75.49 100.15 -26.47
CA LYS A 614 75.80 101.45 -25.87
C LYS A 614 77.29 101.58 -25.55
N GLY A 615 77.85 102.76 -25.80
CA GLY A 615 79.25 103.06 -25.49
C GLY A 615 80.27 102.49 -26.48
N THR A 616 79.82 102.04 -27.66
CA THR A 616 80.72 101.63 -28.74
C THR A 616 81.62 102.80 -29.17
N PRO A 617 82.95 102.58 -29.22
CA PRO A 617 83.93 103.52 -29.78
C PRO A 617 83.49 104.12 -31.12
N ARG A 618 83.69 105.44 -31.31
CA ARG A 618 83.30 106.16 -32.54
C ARG A 618 84.48 106.76 -33.29
N GLU A 619 85.66 106.78 -32.70
CA GLU A 619 86.85 107.34 -33.34
C GLU A 619 87.47 106.30 -34.28
N CYS A 620 87.83 106.71 -35.50
CA CYS A 620 88.33 105.80 -36.54
C CYS A 620 89.51 104.94 -36.06
N LYS A 621 90.44 105.54 -35.32
CA LYS A 621 91.63 104.88 -34.75
C LYS A 621 91.32 103.77 -33.75
N GLN A 622 90.11 103.73 -33.20
CA GLN A 622 89.70 102.72 -32.23
C GLN A 622 89.22 101.43 -32.92
N CYS A 623 88.95 101.48 -34.23
CA CYS A 623 88.45 100.36 -35.02
C CYS A 623 89.37 100.00 -36.22
N HIS A 624 90.20 100.94 -36.68
CA HIS A 624 91.16 100.77 -37.77
C HIS A 624 92.55 101.19 -37.28
N LEU A 625 93.52 100.27 -37.39
CA LEU A 625 94.93 100.49 -37.04
C LEU A 625 95.71 101.03 -38.23
#